data_AF-A0A3B9UCV4-F1
#
_entry.id   AF-A0A3B9UCV4-F1
#
_cell.length_a   1.000
_cell.length_b   1.000
_cell.length_c   1.000
_cell.angle_alpha   90.00
_cell.angle_beta   90.00
_cell.angle_gamma   90.00
#
_symmetry.space_group_name_H-M   'P 1'
#
loop_
_entity.id
_entity.type
_entity.pdbx_description
1 polymer ?
#
loop_
_entity_poly.entity_id
_entity_poly.type
_entity_poly.pdbx_seq_one_letter_code
_entity_poly.pdbx_strand_id
1 'polypeptide(L)'
;FVAHNAPFDYRILREEFARLGYDYQRVVLDTIPLAEKFLPGMPAYGLSTLCTELNIPHTRKHRADGDARATVQLLQILLEKDREKYIEGVYLKQPSATGKHKFSEQLERYVKTTGLYYLFNADGRVLYVGKSDQ
;
A
#
# COMPACT_ATOMS: atom_id res chain seq x y z
N PHE A 1 -7.77 -1.02 -9.26
CA PHE A 1 -6.66 -1.89 -8.82
C PHE A 1 -6.89 -2.22 -7.36
N VAL A 2 -6.91 -3.49 -6.98
CA VAL A 2 -7.04 -3.90 -5.57
C VAL A 2 -5.78 -4.64 -5.17
N ALA A 3 -5.26 -4.34 -3.99
CA ALA A 3 -4.10 -5.02 -3.43
C ALA A 3 -4.15 -5.02 -1.90
N HIS A 4 -3.22 -5.76 -1.31
CA HIS A 4 -2.99 -5.79 0.13
C HIS A 4 -1.63 -5.16 0.39
N ASN A 5 -1.61 -3.95 0.98
CA ASN A 5 -0.48 -3.02 0.91
C ASN A 5 -0.26 -2.43 -0.50
N ALA A 6 -1.32 -1.86 -1.05
CA ALA A 6 -1.37 -1.38 -2.42
C ALA A 6 -0.28 -0.36 -2.83
N PRO A 7 0.24 0.52 -1.94
CA PRO A 7 1.35 1.41 -2.28
C PRO A 7 2.60 0.68 -2.80
N PHE A 8 2.86 -0.53 -2.31
CA PHE A 8 4.01 -1.33 -2.75
C PHE A 8 3.87 -1.75 -4.22
N ASP A 9 2.78 -2.43 -4.56
CA ASP A 9 2.51 -2.90 -5.93
C ASP A 9 2.35 -1.74 -6.92
N TYR A 10 1.66 -0.67 -6.50
CA TYR A 10 1.43 0.49 -7.33
C TYR A 10 2.75 1.19 -7.72
N ARG A 11 3.71 1.27 -6.80
CA ARG A 11 5.04 1.82 -7.08
C ARG A 11 5.77 1.00 -8.14
N ILE A 12 5.78 -0.33 -8.00
CA ILE A 12 6.44 -1.22 -8.97
C ILE A 12 5.79 -1.06 -10.35
N LEU A 13 4.46 -1.12 -10.44
CA LEU A 13 3.75 -0.93 -11.72
C LEU A 13 4.05 0.44 -12.32
N ARG A 14 4.05 1.50 -11.53
CA ARG A 14 4.36 2.85 -12.02
C ARG A 14 5.79 2.95 -12.55
N GLU A 15 6.77 2.37 -11.85
CA GLU A 15 8.17 2.36 -12.29
C GLU A 15 8.36 1.57 -13.60
N GLU A 16 7.72 0.40 -13.73
CA GLU A 16 7.82 -0.42 -14.95
C GLU A 16 7.11 0.21 -16.16
N PHE A 17 5.94 0.82 -15.96
CA PHE A 17 5.27 1.58 -17.04
C PHE A 17 6.09 2.80 -17.46
N ALA A 18 6.68 3.52 -16.50
CA ALA A 18 7.54 4.66 -16.79
C ALA A 18 8.78 4.27 -17.61
N ARG A 19 9.39 3.11 -17.33
CA ARG A 19 10.51 2.55 -18.13
C ARG A 19 10.13 2.31 -19.59
N LEU A 20 8.87 2.00 -19.84
CA LEU A 20 8.32 1.80 -21.18
C LEU A 20 7.80 3.10 -21.83
N GLY A 21 7.93 4.24 -21.16
CA GLY A 21 7.47 5.55 -21.65
C GLY A 21 5.98 5.82 -21.43
N TYR A 22 5.31 5.06 -20.56
CA TYR A 22 3.90 5.22 -20.24
C TYR A 22 3.70 5.80 -18.85
N ASP A 23 2.65 6.61 -18.67
CA ASP A 23 2.15 6.97 -17.34
C ASP A 23 1.16 5.89 -16.85
N TYR A 24 1.26 5.54 -15.57
CA TYR A 24 0.37 4.56 -14.94
C TYR A 24 -0.48 5.23 -13.87
N GLN A 25 -1.76 5.38 -14.18
CA GLN A 25 -2.76 5.94 -13.27
C GLN A 25 -3.98 5.02 -13.18
N ARG A 26 -4.28 4.60 -11.94
CA ARG A 26 -5.45 3.78 -11.62
C ARG A 26 -6.00 4.17 -10.25
N VAL A 27 -7.32 4.07 -10.09
CA VAL A 27 -7.96 4.06 -8.77
C VAL A 27 -7.51 2.79 -8.04
N VAL A 28 -7.10 2.97 -6.79
CA VAL A 28 -6.53 1.92 -5.94
C VAL A 28 -7.46 1.64 -4.78
N LEU A 29 -7.58 0.38 -4.38
CA LEU A 29 -8.21 -0.03 -3.13
C LEU A 29 -7.21 -0.89 -2.37
N ASP A 30 -6.87 -0.45 -1.16
CA ASP A 30 -6.05 -1.23 -0.24
C ASP A 30 -6.96 -1.96 0.75
N THR A 31 -6.72 -3.26 0.91
CA THR A 31 -7.47 -4.09 1.85
C THR A 31 -7.02 -3.92 3.31
N ILE A 32 -5.84 -3.36 3.59
CA ILE A 32 -5.37 -3.17 4.98
C ILE A 32 -6.29 -2.23 5.77
N PRO A 33 -6.56 -0.98 5.33
CA PRO A 33 -7.44 -0.08 6.08
C PRO A 33 -8.88 -0.59 6.18
N LEU A 34 -9.33 -1.36 5.18
CA LEU A 34 -10.63 -2.00 5.21
C LEU A 34 -10.67 -3.13 6.24
N ALA A 35 -9.62 -3.94 6.32
CA ALA A 35 -9.51 -4.99 7.33
C ALA A 35 -9.45 -4.40 8.73
N GLU A 36 -8.68 -3.33 8.96
CA GLU A 36 -8.65 -2.62 10.26
C GLU A 36 -10.03 -2.13 10.69
N LYS A 37 -10.83 -1.64 9.73
CA LYS A 37 -12.19 -1.15 9.97
C LYS A 37 -13.19 -2.27 10.25
N PHE A 38 -13.21 -3.31 9.43
CA PHE A 38 -14.27 -4.33 9.43
C PHE A 38 -13.92 -5.60 10.22
N LEU A 39 -12.65 -5.79 10.56
CA LEU A 39 -12.13 -6.92 11.33
C LEU A 39 -11.33 -6.42 12.55
N PRO A 40 -11.94 -5.65 13.46
CA PRO A 40 -11.22 -5.13 14.62
C PRO A 40 -10.75 -6.27 15.54
N GLY A 41 -9.59 -6.08 16.17
CA GLY A 41 -9.03 -7.03 17.16
C GLY A 41 -8.15 -8.14 16.58
N MET A 42 -7.81 -8.08 15.28
CA MET A 42 -6.85 -9.01 14.69
C MET A 42 -5.44 -8.81 15.28
N PRO A 43 -4.66 -9.90 15.47
CA PRO A 43 -3.31 -9.81 16.04
C PRO A 43 -2.34 -9.02 15.14
N ALA A 44 -2.52 -9.09 13.83
CA ALA A 44 -1.88 -8.24 12.84
C ALA A 44 -2.71 -8.23 11.55
N TYR A 45 -2.52 -7.20 10.72
CA TYR A 45 -3.27 -7.02 9.46
C TYR A 45 -2.49 -7.42 8.20
N GLY A 46 -1.35 -8.12 8.34
CA GLY A 46 -0.66 -8.68 7.19
C GLY A 46 -1.46 -9.82 6.54
N LEU A 47 -1.35 -9.97 5.22
CA LEU A 47 -2.15 -10.90 4.43
C LEU A 47 -2.13 -12.32 5.00
N SER A 48 -0.95 -12.83 5.37
CA SER A 48 -0.81 -14.18 5.93
C SER A 48 -1.50 -14.35 7.28
N THR A 49 -1.45 -13.33 8.13
CA THR A 49 -2.15 -13.35 9.42
C THR A 49 -3.65 -13.37 9.19
N LEU A 50 -4.17 -12.46 8.37
CA LEU A 50 -5.59 -12.41 8.04
C LEU A 50 -6.08 -13.69 7.36
N CYS A 51 -5.27 -14.29 6.47
CA CYS A 51 -5.64 -15.56 5.86
C CYS A 51 -5.72 -16.69 6.88
N THR A 52 -4.84 -16.71 7.87
CA THR A 52 -4.85 -17.70 8.95
C THR A 52 -6.09 -17.52 9.83
N GLU A 53 -6.33 -16.30 10.32
CA GLU A 53 -7.46 -16.00 11.22
C GLU A 53 -8.82 -16.21 10.56
N LEU A 54 -8.92 -15.95 9.25
CA LEU A 54 -10.17 -16.06 8.50
C LEU A 54 -10.33 -17.41 7.78
N ASN A 55 -9.40 -18.35 7.97
CA ASN A 55 -9.36 -19.64 7.28
C ASN A 55 -9.40 -19.52 5.73
N ILE A 56 -8.73 -18.50 5.18
CA ILE A 56 -8.58 -18.32 3.74
C ILE A 56 -7.43 -19.20 3.24
N PRO A 57 -7.64 -20.07 2.23
CA PRO A 57 -6.56 -20.86 1.65
C PRO A 57 -5.50 -19.98 0.98
N HIS A 58 -4.32 -19.88 1.60
CA HIS A 58 -3.17 -19.14 1.06
C HIS A 58 -2.15 -20.08 0.40
N THR A 59 -2.59 -20.78 -0.65
CA THR A 59 -1.71 -21.69 -1.40
C THR A 59 -0.68 -20.89 -2.22
N ARG A 60 0.57 -21.38 -2.27
CA ARG A 60 1.70 -20.69 -2.94
C ARG A 60 1.99 -19.30 -2.37
N LYS A 61 2.09 -19.23 -1.05
CA LYS A 61 2.55 -18.06 -0.28
C LYS A 61 3.80 -17.43 -0.91
N HIS A 62 3.85 -16.10 -0.97
CA HIS A 62 4.94 -15.30 -1.56
C HIS A 62 5.03 -15.33 -3.09
N ARG A 63 4.09 -15.98 -3.77
CA ARG A 63 3.91 -15.83 -5.21
C ARG A 63 2.82 -14.80 -5.46
N ALA A 64 3.08 -13.86 -6.35
CA ALA A 64 2.14 -12.77 -6.68
C ALA A 64 0.73 -13.28 -7.00
N ASP A 65 0.62 -14.41 -7.71
CA ASP A 65 -0.68 -14.99 -8.06
C ASP A 65 -1.38 -15.71 -6.89
N GLY A 66 -0.62 -16.24 -5.93
CA GLY A 66 -1.15 -16.76 -4.66
C GLY A 66 -1.69 -15.63 -3.77
N ASP A 67 -0.90 -14.57 -3.62
CA ASP A 67 -1.27 -13.38 -2.83
C ASP A 67 -2.47 -12.64 -3.43
N ALA A 68 -2.56 -12.55 -4.76
CA ALA A 68 -3.72 -11.97 -5.44
C ALA A 68 -5.01 -12.78 -5.19
N ARG A 69 -4.95 -14.11 -5.25
CA ARG A 69 -6.12 -14.98 -4.96
C ARG A 69 -6.58 -14.88 -3.51
N ALA A 70 -5.64 -14.83 -2.58
CA ALA A 70 -5.94 -14.63 -1.16
C ALA A 70 -6.56 -13.24 -0.92
N THR A 71 -6.04 -12.20 -1.58
CA THR A 71 -6.55 -10.83 -1.48
C THR A 71 -7.98 -10.71 -2.01
N VAL A 72 -8.32 -11.43 -3.09
CA VAL A 72 -9.71 -11.48 -3.61
C VAL A 72 -10.66 -12.09 -2.58
N GLN A 73 -10.29 -13.21 -1.96
CA GLN A 73 -11.12 -13.84 -0.93
C GLN A 73 -11.27 -12.95 0.31
N LEU A 74 -10.17 -12.30 0.73
CA LEU A 74 -10.22 -11.31 1.80
C LEU A 74 -11.18 -10.17 1.46
N LEU A 75 -11.10 -9.62 0.24
CA LEU A 75 -11.98 -8.55 -0.20
C LEU A 75 -13.45 -8.97 -0.18
N GLN A 76 -13.78 -10.20 -0.58
CA GLN A 76 -15.14 -10.73 -0.53
C GLN A 76 -15.69 -10.70 0.91
N ILE A 77 -14.92 -11.18 1.88
CA ILE A 77 -15.29 -11.14 3.31
C ILE A 77 -15.46 -9.71 3.80
N LEU A 78 -14.60 -8.78 3.38
CA LEU A 78 -14.71 -7.36 3.75
C LEU A 78 -15.97 -6.72 3.16
N LEU A 79 -16.31 -7.04 1.91
CA LEU A 79 -17.53 -6.57 1.25
C LEU A 79 -18.79 -7.12 1.94
N GLU A 80 -18.78 -8.38 2.38
CA GLU A 80 -19.89 -8.96 3.16
C GLU A 80 -20.09 -8.27 4.52
N LYS A 81 -19.00 -7.76 5.11
CA LYS A 81 -19.04 -7.01 6.39
C LYS A 81 -19.41 -5.54 6.20
N ASP A 82 -19.28 -4.99 5.00
CA ASP A 82 -19.58 -3.60 4.67
C ASP A 82 -21.09 -3.35 4.46
N ARG A 83 -21.86 -3.40 5.54
CA ARG A 83 -23.32 -3.20 5.51
C ARG A 83 -23.75 -1.80 5.10
N GLU A 84 -22.88 -0.80 5.29
CA GLU A 84 -23.16 0.62 5.03
C GLU A 84 -22.65 1.08 3.66
N LYS A 85 -22.12 0.17 2.82
CA LYS A 85 -21.53 0.49 1.51
C LYS A 85 -20.40 1.52 1.59
N TYR A 86 -19.65 1.51 2.68
CA TYR A 86 -18.51 2.38 2.89
C TYR A 86 -17.45 2.17 1.80
N ILE A 87 -17.18 0.93 1.37
CA ILE A 87 -16.19 0.58 0.34
C ILE A 87 -16.57 1.21 -1.01
N GLU A 88 -17.86 1.18 -1.37
CA GLU A 88 -18.37 1.84 -2.59
C GLU A 88 -18.10 3.36 -2.53
N GLY A 89 -18.40 3.98 -1.39
CA GLY A 89 -18.13 5.40 -1.16
C GLY A 89 -16.64 5.76 -1.17
N VAL A 90 -15.76 4.89 -0.66
CA VAL A 90 -14.30 5.08 -0.71
C VAL A 90 -13.79 4.96 -2.13
N TYR A 91 -14.21 3.93 -2.88
CA TYR A 91 -13.76 3.69 -4.24
C TYR A 91 -14.10 4.86 -5.18
N LEU A 92 -15.29 5.45 -5.03
CA LEU A 92 -15.73 6.60 -5.83
C LEU A 92 -15.03 7.92 -5.45
N LYS A 93 -14.43 8.00 -4.26
CA LYS A 93 -13.80 9.23 -3.73
C LYS A 93 -12.29 9.25 -3.83
N GLN A 94 -11.63 8.12 -4.13
CA GLN A 94 -10.18 8.12 -4.26
C GLN A 94 -9.76 8.75 -5.59
N PRO A 95 -9.01 9.86 -5.58
CA PRO A 95 -8.17 10.20 -6.72
C PRO A 95 -7.23 9.02 -6.99
N SER A 96 -6.71 8.89 -8.20
CA SER A 96 -5.52 8.06 -8.47
C SER A 96 -4.53 8.19 -7.30
N ALA A 97 -3.82 7.10 -6.92
CA ALA A 97 -2.86 7.08 -5.82
C ALA A 97 -1.61 7.96 -6.10
N THR A 98 -1.84 9.25 -6.33
CA THR A 98 -0.93 10.28 -6.83
C THR A 98 -0.67 11.33 -5.76
N GLY A 99 -0.87 10.99 -4.48
CA GLY A 99 -0.39 11.83 -3.39
C GLY A 99 1.13 11.85 -3.38
N LYS A 100 1.77 12.70 -4.22
CA LYS A 100 3.15 13.13 -4.00
C LYS A 100 3.22 13.60 -2.55
N HIS A 101 4.05 12.96 -1.74
CA HIS A 101 4.33 13.44 -0.40
C HIS A 101 4.87 14.88 -0.54
N LYS A 102 4.63 15.76 0.44
CA LYS A 102 5.08 17.17 0.37
C LYS A 102 6.60 17.32 0.15
N PHE A 103 7.36 16.26 0.38
CA PHE A 103 8.81 16.20 0.20
C PHE A 103 9.24 15.38 -1.02
N SER A 104 8.31 14.78 -1.77
CA SER A 104 8.64 13.94 -2.94
C SER A 104 9.44 14.70 -3.99
N GLU A 105 9.12 15.97 -4.26
CA GLU A 105 9.89 16.80 -5.20
C GLU A 105 11.31 17.08 -4.72
N GLN A 106 11.52 17.22 -3.41
CA GLN A 106 12.86 17.39 -2.86
C GLN A 106 13.70 16.14 -3.07
N LEU A 107 13.09 14.95 -3.12
CA LEU A 107 13.77 13.68 -3.30
C LEU A 107 14.09 13.36 -4.78
N GLU A 108 13.39 13.96 -5.75
CA GLU A 108 13.55 13.68 -7.19
C GLU A 108 14.96 13.99 -7.72
N ARG A 109 15.66 14.94 -7.11
CA ARG A 109 17.04 15.34 -7.49
C ARG A 109 18.14 14.45 -6.92
N TYR A 110 17.80 13.51 -6.03
CA TYR A 110 18.79 12.68 -5.34
C TYR A 110 18.86 11.28 -5.96
N VAL A 111 20.08 10.73 -5.97
CA VAL A 111 20.32 9.36 -6.39
C VAL A 111 19.86 8.42 -5.29
N LYS A 112 19.01 7.44 -5.63
CA LYS A 112 18.59 6.38 -4.70
C LYS A 112 19.77 5.43 -4.46
N THR A 113 20.49 5.64 -3.36
CA THR A 113 21.61 4.82 -2.91
C THR A 113 21.59 4.71 -1.38
N THR A 114 22.25 3.69 -0.85
CA THR A 114 22.46 3.56 0.60
C THR A 114 23.19 4.79 1.15
N GLY A 115 22.69 5.34 2.25
CA GLY A 115 23.27 6.55 2.85
C GLY A 115 22.58 6.98 4.13
N LEU A 116 23.11 8.03 4.75
CA LEU A 116 22.52 8.70 5.90
C LEU A 116 21.70 9.92 5.45
N TYR A 117 20.56 10.14 6.08
CA TYR A 117 19.76 11.36 5.90
C TYR A 117 19.49 12.04 7.23
N TYR A 118 19.40 13.36 7.17
CA TYR A 118 19.16 14.25 8.30
C TYR A 118 17.87 15.03 8.06
N LEU A 119 16.99 15.08 9.06
CA LEU A 119 15.85 16.01 9.05
C LEU A 119 16.20 17.19 9.93
N PHE A 120 16.05 18.41 9.40
CA PHE A 120 16.31 19.65 10.12
C PHE A 120 15.01 20.40 10.40
N ASN A 121 14.97 21.14 11.49
CA ASN A 121 13.93 22.15 11.72
C ASN A 121 14.24 23.43 10.90
N ALA A 122 13.34 24.40 10.97
CA ALA A 122 13.50 25.68 10.26
C ALA A 122 14.76 26.47 10.69
N ASP A 123 15.25 26.26 11.90
CA ASP A 123 16.45 26.92 12.46
C ASP A 123 17.76 26.16 12.16
N GLY A 124 17.70 25.09 11.35
CA GLY A 124 18.86 24.28 11.00
C GLY A 124 19.32 23.30 12.09
N ARG A 125 18.51 23.05 13.12
CA ARG A 125 18.78 22.00 14.12
C ARG A 125 18.34 20.63 13.62
N VAL A 126 19.18 19.62 13.82
CA VAL A 126 18.86 18.23 13.50
C VAL A 126 17.74 17.73 14.41
N LEU A 127 16.63 17.33 13.82
CA LEU A 127 15.51 16.66 14.48
C LEU A 127 15.65 15.13 14.46
N TYR A 128 16.27 14.59 13.41
CA TYR A 128 16.38 13.15 13.21
C TYR A 128 17.56 12.79 12.31
N VAL A 129 18.19 11.65 12.60
CA VAL A 129 19.21 11.02 11.76
C VAL A 129 18.78 9.58 11.48
N GLY A 130 18.72 9.23 10.20
CA GLY A 130 18.33 7.89 9.76
C GLY A 130 19.29 7.34 8.70
N LYS A 131 19.27 6.02 8.53
CA LYS A 131 19.89 5.34 7.40
C LYS A 131 18.82 4.94 6.38
N SER A 132 19.15 5.02 5.10
CA SER A 132 18.37 4.46 4.02
C SER A 132 19.10 3.25 3.47
N ASP A 133 18.42 2.11 3.48
CA ASP A 133 18.88 0.86 2.90
C ASP A 133 18.05 0.62 1.61
N GLN A 134 18.37 1.39 0.56
CA GLN A 134 17.75 1.43 -0.79
C GLN A 134 16.39 2.15 -0.94
#